data_AF-A0A3N5T827-F1
#
_entry.id   AF-A0A3N5T827-F1
#
_cell.length_a   1.000
_cell.length_b   1.000
_cell.length_c   1.000
_cell.angle_alpha   90.00
_cell.angle_beta   90.00
_cell.angle_gamma   90.00
#
_symmetry.space_group_name_H-M   'P 1'
#
loop_
_entity.id
_entity.type
_entity.pdbx_description
1 polymer ?
#
loop_
_entity_poly.entity_id
_entity_poly.type
_entity_poly.pdbx_seq_one_letter_code
_entity_poly.pdbx_strand_id
1 'polypeptide(L)'
;MDAVRGRRPERSLDAPALEGGGNTLLDTLGDARINPARDLERTDLRRELFDAIDGLPDEQREALVLTEFEGWTFRELSEATGTPIGTLLARKSRALGKIRKNMENFHNRMEE
;
A
#
# COMPACT_ATOMS: atom_id res chain seq x y z
N MET A 1 -42.31 22.25 12.44
CA MET A 1 -42.78 20.95 11.95
C MET A 1 -41.57 20.03 11.88
N ASP A 2 -41.23 19.40 13.00
CA ASP A 2 -40.11 18.48 13.15
C ASP A 2 -40.46 17.12 12.53
N ALA A 3 -39.80 16.75 11.44
CA ALA A 3 -39.92 15.42 10.85
C ALA A 3 -38.97 14.45 11.55
N VAL A 4 -39.53 13.76 12.54
CA VAL A 4 -39.16 12.44 13.09
C VAL A 4 -37.99 11.76 12.37
N ARG A 5 -36.81 11.75 13.03
CA ARG A 5 -35.75 10.77 12.74
C ARG A 5 -36.28 9.38 13.06
N GLY A 6 -36.70 8.64 12.04
CA GLY A 6 -37.05 7.22 12.16
C GLY A 6 -35.85 6.42 12.66
N ARG A 7 -35.93 5.96 13.91
CA ARG A 7 -34.96 5.04 14.51
C ARG A 7 -35.07 3.70 13.78
N ARG A 8 -34.02 3.31 13.04
CA ARG A 8 -33.94 1.96 12.44
C ARG A 8 -34.09 0.92 13.55
N PRO A 9 -34.81 -0.19 13.34
CA PRO A 9 -34.90 -1.25 14.33
C PRO A 9 -33.52 -1.87 14.54
N GLU A 10 -32.98 -1.72 15.75
CA GLU A 10 -31.73 -2.35 16.18
C GLU A 10 -32.04 -3.84 16.43
N ARG A 11 -31.71 -4.70 15.46
CA ARG A 11 -31.85 -6.15 15.60
C ARG A 11 -30.68 -6.67 16.44
N SER A 12 -30.97 -7.47 17.46
CA SER A 12 -29.95 -8.05 18.34
C SER A 12 -28.95 -8.89 17.55
N LEU A 13 -27.66 -8.77 17.86
CA LEU A 13 -26.59 -9.55 17.23
C LEU A 13 -26.68 -11.04 17.58
N ASP A 14 -27.26 -11.38 18.74
CA ASP A 14 -27.48 -12.76 19.19
C ASP A 14 -28.76 -13.38 18.61
N ALA A 15 -29.54 -12.64 17.82
CA ALA A 15 -30.71 -13.19 17.16
C ALA A 15 -30.27 -14.19 16.07
N PRO A 16 -31.06 -15.25 15.80
CA PRO A 16 -30.76 -16.18 14.73
C PRO A 16 -30.68 -15.46 13.38
N ALA A 17 -29.65 -15.80 12.59
CA ALA A 17 -29.43 -15.20 11.28
C ALA A 17 -30.50 -15.61 10.26
N LEU A 18 -30.96 -16.86 10.36
CA LEU A 18 -32.04 -17.44 9.57
C LEU A 18 -33.00 -18.21 10.49
N GLU A 19 -34.29 -18.27 10.13
CA GLU A 19 -35.26 -19.06 10.89
C GLU A 19 -34.91 -20.56 10.83
N GLY A 20 -34.73 -21.18 11.99
CA GLY A 20 -34.29 -22.58 12.12
C GLY A 20 -32.78 -22.80 12.00
N GLY A 21 -31.99 -21.73 11.80
CA GLY A 21 -30.52 -21.78 11.80
C GLY A 21 -29.94 -21.73 13.21
N GLY A 22 -28.88 -22.51 13.45
CA GLY A 22 -28.14 -22.50 14.72
C GLY A 22 -27.13 -21.37 14.87
N ASN A 23 -26.96 -20.52 13.85
CA ASN A 23 -26.03 -19.40 13.85
C ASN A 23 -26.76 -18.08 14.17
N THR A 24 -26.09 -17.23 14.94
CA THR A 24 -26.55 -15.87 15.25
C THR A 24 -26.19 -14.92 14.12
N LEU A 25 -26.81 -13.74 14.09
CA LEU A 25 -26.42 -12.67 13.17
C LEU A 25 -24.93 -12.33 13.33
N LEU A 26 -24.41 -12.31 14.56
CA LEU A 26 -23.00 -12.09 14.84
C LEU A 26 -22.09 -13.11 14.11
N ASP A 27 -22.47 -14.39 14.09
CA ASP A 27 -21.70 -15.44 13.41
C ASP A 27 -21.67 -15.30 11.89
N THR A 28 -22.65 -14.58 11.31
CA THR A 28 -22.74 -14.32 9.87
C THR A 28 -22.09 -13.01 9.44
N LEU A 29 -21.83 -12.09 10.38
CA LEU A 29 -21.06 -10.89 10.09
C LEU A 29 -19.58 -11.26 9.91
N GLY A 30 -19.14 -11.41 8.67
CA GLY A 30 -17.72 -11.45 8.36
C GLY A 30 -17.03 -10.18 8.85
N ASP A 31 -15.86 -10.30 9.47
CA ASP A 31 -15.08 -9.14 9.87
C ASP A 31 -14.59 -8.42 8.60
N ALA A 32 -15.21 -7.29 8.27
CA ALA A 32 -14.84 -6.50 7.10
C ALA A 32 -13.40 -5.98 7.13
N ARG A 33 -12.71 -6.08 8.29
CA ARG A 33 -11.27 -5.81 8.42
C ARG A 33 -10.41 -6.94 7.86
N ILE A 34 -10.94 -8.16 7.77
CA ILE A 34 -10.23 -9.35 7.29
C ILE A 34 -10.74 -9.62 5.87
N ASN A 35 -9.96 -9.19 4.88
CA ASN A 35 -10.25 -9.46 3.48
C ASN A 35 -9.03 -10.14 2.84
N PRO A 36 -9.00 -11.49 2.79
CA PRO A 36 -7.84 -12.24 2.33
C PRO A 36 -7.47 -11.93 0.87
N ALA A 37 -8.44 -11.58 0.03
CA ALA A 37 -8.15 -11.14 -1.35
C ALA A 37 -7.39 -9.82 -1.37
N ARG A 38 -7.82 -8.83 -0.59
CA ARG A 38 -7.10 -7.55 -0.45
C ARG A 38 -5.72 -7.70 0.19
N ASP A 39 -5.58 -8.61 1.14
CA ASP A 39 -4.28 -8.88 1.78
C ASP A 39 -3.29 -9.54 0.80
N LEU A 40 -3.79 -10.42 -0.07
CA LEU A 40 -3.01 -11.01 -1.15
C LEU A 40 -2.57 -9.93 -2.17
N GLU A 41 -3.51 -9.09 -2.63
CA GLU A 41 -3.20 -7.97 -3.54
C GLU A 41 -2.14 -7.02 -2.95
N ARG A 42 -2.23 -6.67 -1.66
CA ARG A 42 -1.20 -5.86 -0.98
C ARG A 42 0.15 -6.56 -0.93
N THR A 43 0.15 -7.87 -0.72
CA THR A 43 1.39 -8.67 -0.67
C THR A 43 2.06 -8.68 -2.04
N ASP A 44 1.28 -8.84 -3.09
CA ASP A 44 1.77 -8.88 -4.47
C ASP A 44 2.29 -7.51 -4.91
N LEU A 45 1.54 -6.43 -4.63
CA LEU A 45 1.98 -5.06 -4.86
C LEU A 45 3.29 -4.76 -4.13
N ARG A 46 3.39 -5.18 -2.86
CA ARG A 46 4.59 -4.96 -2.05
C ARG A 46 5.78 -5.69 -2.66
N ARG A 47 5.62 -6.94 -3.07
CA ARG A 47 6.68 -7.73 -3.71
C ARG A 47 7.16 -7.06 -4.99
N GLU A 48 6.26 -6.67 -5.88
CA GLU A 48 6.65 -5.99 -7.13
C GLU A 48 7.39 -4.67 -6.84
N LEU A 49 6.96 -3.90 -5.84
CA LEU A 49 7.65 -2.67 -5.45
C LEU A 49 9.09 -2.93 -5.01
N PHE A 50 9.32 -3.95 -4.18
CA PHE A 50 10.67 -4.33 -3.76
C PHE A 50 11.50 -4.85 -4.93
N ASP A 51 10.95 -5.70 -5.79
CA ASP A 51 11.63 -6.18 -7.00
C ASP A 51 12.02 -5.01 -7.92
N ALA A 52 11.16 -3.99 -8.04
CA ALA A 52 11.45 -2.79 -8.80
C ALA A 52 12.57 -1.93 -8.19
N ILE A 53 12.68 -1.89 -6.87
CA ILE A 53 13.77 -1.20 -6.15
C ILE A 53 15.08 -1.99 -6.30
N ASP A 54 15.03 -3.31 -6.15
CA ASP A 54 16.20 -4.19 -6.25
C ASP A 54 16.76 -4.24 -7.69
N GLY A 55 15.90 -4.11 -8.70
CA GLY A 55 16.28 -3.99 -10.10
C GLY A 55 16.91 -2.64 -10.50
N LEU A 56 17.02 -1.68 -9.57
CA LEU A 56 17.69 -0.41 -9.85
C LEU A 56 19.21 -0.58 -9.90
N PRO A 57 19.91 0.19 -10.78
CA PRO A 57 21.35 0.36 -10.68
C PRO A 57 21.76 0.83 -9.28
N ASP A 58 22.88 0.34 -8.78
CA ASP A 58 23.32 0.56 -7.40
C ASP A 58 23.31 2.02 -6.99
N GLU A 59 23.83 2.91 -7.83
CA GLU A 59 23.85 4.35 -7.55
C GLU A 59 22.46 5.00 -7.45
N GLN A 60 21.48 4.47 -8.18
CA GLN A 60 20.09 4.93 -8.14
C GLN A 60 19.38 4.42 -6.90
N ARG A 61 19.61 3.14 -6.56
CA ARG A 61 19.09 2.51 -5.35
C ARG A 61 19.63 3.18 -4.10
N GLU A 62 20.95 3.39 -4.03
CA GLU A 62 21.63 4.04 -2.90
C GLU A 62 21.05 5.44 -2.65
N ALA A 63 20.96 6.28 -3.68
CA ALA A 63 20.41 7.63 -3.54
C ALA A 63 18.94 7.62 -3.07
N LEU A 64 18.14 6.64 -3.51
CA LEU A 64 16.76 6.49 -3.05
C LEU A 64 16.69 5.99 -1.60
N VAL A 65 17.41 4.92 -1.27
CA VAL A 65 17.37 4.26 0.04
C VAL A 65 17.85 5.20 1.14
N LEU A 66 19.02 5.82 0.95
CA LEU A 66 19.58 6.72 1.96
C LEU A 66 18.69 7.93 2.22
N THR A 67 18.00 8.44 1.19
CA THR A 67 17.16 9.63 1.36
C THR A 67 15.74 9.34 1.85
N GLU A 68 15.12 8.24 1.42
CA GLU A 68 13.72 7.93 1.76
C GLU A 68 13.58 7.02 2.98
N PHE A 69 14.55 6.12 3.21
CA PHE A 69 14.48 5.13 4.28
C PHE A 69 15.39 5.49 5.45
N GLU A 70 16.58 6.02 5.16
CA GLU A 70 17.56 6.43 6.20
C GLU A 70 17.48 7.92 6.55
N GLY A 71 16.65 8.70 5.83
CA GLY A 71 16.39 10.11 6.15
C GLY A 71 17.53 11.09 5.85
N TRP A 72 18.53 10.70 5.07
CA TRP A 72 19.65 11.58 4.70
C TRP A 72 19.18 12.72 3.80
N THR A 73 19.70 13.91 4.05
CA THR A 73 19.58 15.01 3.09
C THR A 73 20.56 14.82 1.93
N PHE A 74 20.24 15.41 0.76
CA PHE A 74 21.18 15.39 -0.36
C PHE A 74 22.50 16.09 -0.07
N ARG A 75 22.51 17.04 0.88
CA ARG A 75 23.72 17.74 1.30
C ARG A 75 24.63 16.79 2.07
N GLU A 76 24.13 16.11 3.11
CA GLU A 76 24.88 15.12 3.87
C GLU A 76 25.40 14.00 2.97
N LEU A 77 24.57 13.53 2.03
CA LEU A 77 24.97 12.49 1.10
C LEU A 77 26.05 12.96 0.12
N SER A 78 25.97 14.22 -0.33
CA SER A 78 26.99 14.85 -1.18
C SER A 78 28.31 15.03 -0.45
N GLU A 79 28.27 15.39 0.84
CA GLU A 79 29.45 15.55 1.68
C GLU A 79 30.11 14.20 2.01
N ALA A 80 29.31 13.17 2.29
CA ALA A 80 29.81 11.83 2.61
C ALA A 80 30.39 11.08 1.38
N THR A 81 29.80 11.26 0.20
CA THR A 81 30.19 10.49 -1.01
C THR A 81 31.04 11.28 -2.00
N GLY A 82 31.12 12.62 -1.85
CA GLY A 82 31.72 13.51 -2.84
C GLY A 82 30.91 13.64 -4.14
N THR A 83 29.73 13.02 -4.23
CA THR A 83 28.86 13.11 -5.42
C THR A 83 28.10 14.44 -5.41
N PRO A 84 28.08 15.23 -6.51
CA PRO A 84 27.34 16.49 -6.55
C PRO A 84 25.83 16.30 -6.29
N ILE A 85 25.22 17.23 -5.53
CA ILE A 85 23.78 17.24 -5.22
C ILE A 85 22.91 17.07 -6.47
N GLY A 86 23.24 17.76 -7.58
CA GLY A 86 22.50 17.64 -8.84
C GLY A 86 22.52 16.22 -9.43
N THR A 87 23.62 15.49 -9.24
CA THR A 87 23.75 14.10 -9.66
C THR A 87 22.91 13.18 -8.79
N LEU A 88 22.92 13.38 -7.46
CA LEU A 88 22.09 12.60 -6.53
C LEU A 88 20.58 12.81 -6.79
N LEU A 89 20.17 14.04 -7.04
CA LEU A 89 18.79 14.37 -7.46
C LEU A 89 18.42 13.65 -8.76
N ALA A 90 19.31 13.69 -9.77
CA ALA A 90 19.07 13.00 -11.03
C ALA A 90 19.02 11.47 -10.87
N ARG A 91 19.86 10.88 -10.00
CA ARG A 91 19.83 9.45 -9.66
C ARG A 91 18.49 9.06 -9.04
N LYS A 92 18.03 9.80 -8.02
CA LYS A 92 16.73 9.56 -7.38
C LYS A 92 15.56 9.74 -8.34
N SER A 93 15.57 10.79 -9.16
CA SER A 93 14.53 11.01 -10.17
C SER A 93 14.43 9.85 -11.17
N ARG A 94 15.57 9.35 -11.67
CA ARG A 94 15.61 8.18 -12.55
C ARG A 94 15.16 6.90 -11.84
N ALA A 95 15.51 6.72 -10.56
CA ALA A 95 15.04 5.61 -9.74
C ALA A 95 13.51 5.58 -9.67
N LEU A 96 12.90 6.70 -9.26
CA LEU A 96 11.44 6.84 -9.16
C LEU A 96 10.75 6.64 -10.50
N GLY A 97 11.34 7.15 -11.60
CA GLY A 97 10.81 6.94 -12.95
C GLY A 97 10.77 5.47 -13.36
N LYS A 98 11.80 4.68 -13.00
CA LYS A 98 11.83 3.24 -13.26
C LYS A 98 10.83 2.48 -12.40
N ILE A 99 10.78 2.78 -11.10
CA ILE A 99 9.80 2.18 -10.18
C ILE A 99 8.39 2.43 -10.70
N ARG A 100 8.05 3.68 -11.04
CA ARG A 100 6.74 4.03 -11.58
C ARG A 100 6.41 3.21 -12.83
N LYS A 101 7.33 3.11 -13.80
CA LYS A 101 7.11 2.32 -15.02
C LYS A 101 6.87 0.84 -14.71
N ASN A 102 7.60 0.26 -13.76
CA ASN A 102 7.38 -1.13 -13.34
C ASN A 102 6.01 -1.31 -12.69
N MET A 103 5.59 -0.37 -11.83
CA MET A 103 4.27 -0.40 -11.19
C MET A 103 3.13 -0.22 -12.20
N GLU A 104 3.28 0.66 -13.18
CA GLU A 104 2.31 0.82 -14.28
C GLU A 104 2.17 -0.49 -15.07
N ASN A 105 3.28 -1.15 -15.40
CA ASN A 105 3.26 -2.44 -16.08
C ASN A 105 2.60 -3.54 -15.22
N PHE A 106 2.91 -3.59 -13.92
CA PHE A 106 2.29 -4.54 -13.00
C PHE A 106 0.78 -4.33 -12.90
N HIS A 107 0.34 -3.08 -12.76
CA HIS A 107 -1.08 -2.75 -12.73
C HIS A 107 -1.80 -3.21 -14.00
N ASN A 108 -1.22 -2.94 -15.19
CA ASN A 108 -1.79 -3.40 -16.45
C ASN A 108 -1.90 -4.94 -16.53
N ARG A 109 -0.91 -5.69 -16.01
CA ARG A 109 -0.96 -7.18 -15.97
C ARG A 109 -2.01 -7.72 -15.00
N MET A 110 -2.41 -6.94 -14.00
CA MET A 110 -3.43 -7.34 -13.01
C MET A 110 -4.85 -7.07 -13.52
N GLU A 111 -5.03 -6.19 -14.51
CA GLU A 111 -6.33 -5.86 -15.12
C GLU A 111 -6.69 -6.74 -16.34
N GLU A 112 -5.72 -7.48 -16.89
CA GLU A 112 -5.89 -8.47 -17.97
C GLU A 112 -6.37 -9.84 -17.46
#